data_AF-A0A0C5RB79-F1
#
_entry.id   AF-A0A0C5RB79-F1
#
_cell.length_a   1.000
_cell.length_b   1.000
_cell.length_c   1.000
_cell.angle_alpha   90.00
_cell.angle_beta   90.00
_cell.angle_gamma   90.00
#
_symmetry.space_group_name_H-M   'P 1'
#
loop_
_entity.id
_entity.type
_entity.pdbx_description
1 polymer ?
#
loop_
_entity_poly.entity_id
_entity_poly.type
_entity_poly.pdbx_seq_one_letter_code
_entity_poly.pdbx_strand_id
1 'polypeptide(L)'
;MVNRKHRYFTELIQEDGSLGDIDLLAKTFEDFQNGILEEKIGFSAIATIEDVAKQDYILTQGRYVGIDEQEDDGEPFEEKMAILTLEHSNMFEKSHELEEEIRKKLGTIGYEV
;
A
#
# COMPACT_ATOMS: atom_id res chain seq x y z
N MET A 1 -11.76 -12.70 -5.05
CA MET A 1 -10.80 -12.27 -4.02
C MET A 1 -9.87 -11.24 -4.66
N VAL A 2 -10.04 -9.96 -4.34
CA VAL A 2 -9.17 -8.89 -4.83
C VAL A 2 -7.86 -9.02 -4.06
N ASN A 3 -6.74 -9.30 -4.73
CA ASN A 3 -5.41 -9.26 -4.11
C ASN A 3 -4.63 -8.06 -4.64
N ARG A 4 -3.64 -7.57 -3.88
CA ARG A 4 -2.80 -6.42 -4.26
C ARG A 4 -2.09 -6.55 -5.61
N LYS A 5 -2.02 -7.76 -6.20
CA LYS A 5 -1.36 -8.02 -7.50
C LYS A 5 -2.31 -8.09 -8.70
N HIS A 6 -3.59 -8.40 -8.49
CA HIS A 6 -4.56 -8.66 -9.56
C HIS A 6 -5.92 -8.10 -9.18
N ARG A 7 -6.02 -6.77 -9.13
CA ARG A 7 -7.30 -6.08 -9.18
C ARG A 7 -7.58 -5.77 -10.65
N TYR A 8 -8.63 -6.36 -11.21
CA TYR A 8 -9.17 -5.89 -12.48
C TYR A 8 -9.87 -4.56 -12.22
N PHE A 9 -9.51 -3.55 -13.00
CA PHE A 9 -10.23 -2.28 -12.98
C PHE A 9 -11.63 -2.53 -13.52
N THR A 10 -12.61 -2.04 -12.77
CA THR A 10 -14.02 -2.11 -13.16
C THR A 10 -14.35 -0.99 -14.15
N GLU A 11 -15.32 -1.25 -15.01
CA GLU A 11 -15.86 -0.31 -15.99
C GLU A 11 -17.38 -0.25 -15.82
N LEU A 12 -17.99 0.80 -16.36
CA LEU A 12 -19.41 1.13 -16.32
C LEU A 12 -19.95 1.36 -14.91
N ILE A 13 -21.24 1.62 -14.83
CA ILE A 13 -21.94 1.74 -13.55
C ILE A 13 -22.05 0.34 -12.93
N GLN A 14 -21.60 0.20 -11.69
CA GLN A 14 -21.69 -1.03 -10.92
C GLN A 14 -23.11 -1.25 -10.41
N GLU A 15 -23.41 -2.46 -9.91
CA GLU A 15 -24.76 -2.83 -9.47
C GLU A 15 -25.31 -1.95 -8.34
N ASP A 16 -24.42 -1.37 -7.53
CA ASP A 16 -24.75 -0.44 -6.44
C ASP A 16 -24.94 1.01 -6.93
N GLY A 17 -24.85 1.26 -8.23
CA GLY A 17 -24.95 2.59 -8.84
C GLY A 17 -23.67 3.41 -8.79
N SER A 18 -22.57 2.88 -8.24
CA SER A 18 -21.27 3.55 -8.24
C SER A 18 -20.59 3.47 -9.61
N LEU A 19 -19.64 4.37 -9.87
CA LEU A 19 -18.81 4.28 -11.07
C LEU A 19 -17.78 3.16 -10.93
N GLY A 20 -17.54 2.45 -12.03
CA GLY A 20 -16.36 1.61 -12.19
C GLY A 20 -15.08 2.44 -12.08
N ASP A 21 -13.97 1.78 -11.78
CA ASP A 21 -12.69 2.44 -11.55
C ASP A 21 -12.24 3.33 -12.74
N ILE A 22 -12.41 2.84 -13.97
CA ILE A 22 -12.00 3.59 -15.18
C ILE A 22 -12.90 4.82 -15.37
N ASP A 23 -14.21 4.67 -15.21
CA ASP A 23 -15.16 5.78 -15.35
C ASP A 23 -14.99 6.81 -14.24
N LEU A 24 -14.68 6.36 -13.02
CA LEU A 24 -14.35 7.23 -11.89
C LEU A 24 -13.10 8.07 -12.21
N LEU A 25 -12.03 7.47 -12.73
CA LEU A 25 -10.82 8.20 -13.13
C LEU A 25 -11.09 9.18 -14.28
N ALA A 26 -11.84 8.76 -15.30
CA ALA A 26 -12.20 9.60 -16.44
C ALA A 26 -13.00 10.83 -15.98
N LYS A 27 -14.03 10.61 -15.16
CA LYS A 27 -14.83 11.69 -14.57
C LYS A 27 -13.97 12.63 -13.71
N THR A 28 -13.10 12.09 -12.86
CA THR A 28 -12.20 12.90 -12.02
C THR A 28 -11.32 13.82 -12.86
N PHE A 29 -10.81 13.33 -13.98
CA PHE A 29 -10.02 14.13 -14.90
C PHE A 29 -10.86 15.21 -15.63
N GLU A 30 -12.07 14.87 -16.07
CA GLU A 30 -12.99 15.85 -16.67
C GLU A 30 -13.39 16.94 -15.68
N ASP A 31 -13.72 16.58 -14.44
CA ASP A 31 -14.03 17.53 -13.37
C ASP A 31 -12.84 18.48 -13.13
N PHE A 32 -11.61 17.96 -13.17
CA PHE A 32 -10.40 18.78 -13.04
C PHE A 32 -10.25 19.78 -14.19
N GLN A 33 -10.42 19.32 -15.44
CA GLN A 33 -10.35 20.19 -16.62
C GLN A 33 -11.42 21.29 -16.59
N ASN A 34 -12.59 20.98 -16.05
CA ASN A 34 -13.70 21.92 -15.90
C ASN A 34 -13.56 22.84 -14.66
N GLY A 35 -12.53 22.63 -13.83
CA GLY A 35 -12.30 23.44 -12.62
C GLY A 35 -13.31 23.18 -11.50
N ILE A 36 -13.98 22.03 -11.51
CA ILE A 36 -15.00 21.63 -10.54
C ILE A 36 -14.60 20.40 -9.72
N LEU A 37 -13.37 19.89 -9.90
CA LEU A 37 -12.87 18.76 -9.13
C LEU A 37 -12.87 19.09 -7.63
N GLU A 38 -13.54 18.24 -6.86
CA GLU A 38 -13.41 18.20 -5.41
C GLU A 38 -12.25 17.25 -5.05
N GLU A 39 -11.27 17.76 -4.30
CA GLU A 39 -10.15 16.97 -3.83
C GLU A 39 -10.60 15.92 -2.80
N LYS A 40 -10.03 14.73 -2.86
CA LYS A 40 -10.34 13.62 -1.96
C LYS A 40 -9.06 13.00 -1.42
N ILE A 41 -8.95 12.95 -0.10
CA ILE A 41 -7.81 12.35 0.61
C ILE A 41 -7.56 10.92 0.10
N GLY A 42 -6.31 10.61 -0.19
CA GLY A 42 -5.87 9.32 -0.73
C GLY A 42 -6.22 9.08 -2.20
N PHE A 43 -6.87 10.03 -2.89
CA PHE A 43 -7.37 9.82 -4.26
C PHE A 43 -7.03 10.96 -5.24
N SER A 44 -7.42 12.20 -4.94
CA SER A 44 -7.26 13.34 -5.85
C SER A 44 -6.80 14.59 -5.11
N ALA A 45 -5.91 15.35 -5.74
CA ALA A 45 -5.43 16.63 -5.26
C ALA A 45 -5.11 17.58 -6.43
N ILE A 46 -5.30 18.87 -6.23
CA ILE A 46 -4.95 19.95 -7.14
C ILE A 46 -3.74 20.68 -6.57
N ALA A 47 -2.61 20.61 -7.27
CA ALA A 47 -1.37 21.26 -6.84
C ALA A 47 -0.96 22.35 -7.84
N THR A 48 -0.56 23.51 -7.32
CA THR A 48 0.07 24.56 -8.14
C THR A 48 1.52 24.21 -8.47
N ILE A 49 2.12 24.91 -9.43
CA ILE A 49 3.55 24.73 -9.75
C ILE A 49 4.41 25.10 -8.54
N GLU A 50 3.98 26.09 -7.76
CA GLU A 50 4.62 26.50 -6.50
C GLU A 50 4.58 25.37 -5.46
N ASP A 51 3.48 24.62 -5.37
CA ASP A 51 3.37 23.48 -4.45
C ASP A 51 4.25 22.31 -4.90
N VAL A 52 4.33 22.06 -6.20
CA VAL A 52 5.26 21.07 -6.78
C VAL A 52 6.72 21.46 -6.53
N ALA A 53 7.05 22.76 -6.63
CA ALA A 53 8.38 23.27 -6.34
C ALA A 53 8.78 23.08 -4.86
N LYS A 54 7.85 23.25 -3.91
CA LYS A 54 8.09 22.97 -2.48
C LYS A 54 8.42 21.50 -2.20
N GLN A 55 8.03 20.59 -3.10
CA GLN A 55 8.28 19.16 -3.00
C GLN A 55 9.49 18.72 -3.84
N ASP A 56 10.38 19.64 -4.21
CA ASP A 56 11.54 19.40 -5.09
C ASP A 56 11.16 18.77 -6.44
N TYR A 57 9.97 19.11 -6.95
CA TYR A 57 9.38 18.55 -8.18
C TYR A 57 9.14 17.03 -8.15
N ILE A 58 9.11 16.42 -6.96
CA ILE A 58 8.78 15.01 -6.79
C ILE A 58 7.27 14.83 -6.94
N LEU A 59 6.84 14.05 -7.93
CA LEU A 59 5.41 13.82 -8.27
C LEU A 59 4.82 12.54 -7.66
N THR A 60 5.41 12.03 -6.58
CA THR A 60 4.86 10.85 -5.89
C THR A 60 3.51 11.21 -5.26
N GLN A 61 2.45 10.52 -5.68
CA GLN A 61 1.06 10.79 -5.29
C GLN A 61 0.86 11.11 -3.80
N GLY A 62 1.48 10.32 -2.91
CA GLY A 62 1.31 10.45 -1.45
C GLY A 62 1.80 11.79 -0.87
N ARG A 63 2.60 12.56 -1.61
CA ARG A 63 3.00 13.93 -1.22
C ARG A 63 1.89 14.96 -1.43
N TYR A 64 0.87 14.63 -2.22
CA TYR A 64 -0.20 15.54 -2.62
C TYR A 64 -1.56 15.08 -2.13
N VAL A 65 -1.89 13.80 -2.31
CA VAL A 65 -3.24 13.29 -1.96
C VAL A 65 -3.38 12.95 -0.47
N GLY A 66 -2.28 12.93 0.29
CA GLY A 66 -2.28 12.47 1.68
C GLY A 66 -2.53 10.97 1.81
N ILE A 67 -2.85 10.53 3.03
CA ILE A 67 -3.19 9.15 3.34
C ILE A 67 -4.58 9.19 3.96
N ASP A 68 -5.51 8.44 3.38
CA ASP A 68 -6.85 8.28 3.95
C ASP A 68 -6.70 7.69 5.36
N GLU A 69 -7.46 8.21 6.33
CA GLU A 69 -7.43 7.65 7.68
C GLU A 69 -7.85 6.18 7.56
N GLN A 70 -6.92 5.26 7.80
CA GLN A 70 -7.30 3.88 8.01
C GLN A 70 -8.18 3.85 9.25
N GLU A 71 -9.28 3.09 9.21
CA GLU A 71 -10.02 2.77 10.42
C GLU A 71 -9.01 2.31 11.47
N ASP A 72 -8.94 3.06 12.57
CA ASP A 72 -8.12 2.70 13.73
C ASP A 72 -8.54 1.29 14.15
N ASP A 73 -7.61 0.35 14.11
CA ASP A 73 -7.85 -1.02 14.57
C ASP A 73 -8.06 -1.07 16.09
N GLY A 74 -7.98 0.09 16.75
CA GLY A 74 -8.19 0.29 18.18
C GLY A 74 -6.98 -0.15 19.00
N GLU A 75 -5.90 -0.58 18.34
CA GLU A 75 -4.68 -1.04 18.99
C GLU A 75 -3.67 0.10 19.08
N PRO A 76 -3.24 0.51 20.30
CA PRO A 76 -2.19 1.48 20.45
C PRO A 76 -0.92 1.05 19.72
N PHE A 77 -0.29 1.98 18.99
CA PHE A 77 0.92 1.70 18.21
C PHE A 77 1.99 0.92 18.99
N GLU A 78 2.21 1.28 20.25
CA GLU A 78 3.20 0.62 21.12
C GLU A 78 2.83 -0.85 21.42
N GLU A 79 1.55 -1.16 21.63
CA GLU A 79 1.07 -2.52 21.88
C GLU A 79 1.23 -3.38 20.62
N LYS A 80 0.80 -2.85 19.48
CA LYS A 80 0.95 -3.49 18.17
C LYS A 80 2.41 -3.78 17.84
N MET A 81 3.28 -2.80 18.07
CA MET A 81 4.72 -2.95 17.82
C MET A 81 5.37 -3.97 18.76
N ALA A 82 4.95 -4.04 20.02
CA ALA A 82 5.43 -5.06 20.95
C ALA A 82 5.07 -6.48 20.48
N ILE A 83 3.83 -6.68 20.04
CA ILE A 83 3.36 -7.97 19.51
C ILE A 83 4.11 -8.34 18.23
N LEU A 84 4.15 -7.43 17.25
CA LEU A 84 4.82 -7.69 15.98
C LEU A 84 6.31 -7.97 16.16
N THR A 85 6.98 -7.28 17.09
CA THR A 85 8.40 -7.50 17.38
C THR A 85 8.63 -8.87 18.01
N LEU A 86 7.73 -9.32 18.89
CA LEU A 86 7.78 -10.65 19.48
C LEU A 86 7.59 -11.74 18.42
N GLU A 87 6.56 -11.60 17.58
CA GLU A 87 6.31 -12.53 16.47
C GLU A 87 7.50 -12.61 15.52
N HIS A 88 8.06 -11.46 15.14
CA HIS A 88 9.21 -11.40 14.25
C HIS A 88 10.47 -12.02 14.87
N SER A 89 10.66 -11.86 16.19
CA SER A 89 11.76 -12.50 16.93
C SER A 89 11.62 -14.02 16.92
N ASN A 90 10.41 -14.55 17.13
CA ASN A 90 10.14 -15.99 17.05
C ASN A 90 10.38 -16.53 15.62
N MET A 91 10.05 -15.74 14.59
CA MET A 91 10.34 -16.09 13.20
C MET A 91 11.84 -16.16 12.94
N PHE A 92 12.65 -15.26 13.51
CA PHE A 92 14.10 -15.33 13.42
C PHE A 92 14.64 -16.59 14.09
N GLU A 93 14.22 -16.91 15.32
CA GLU A 93 14.62 -18.15 15.99
C GLU A 93 14.31 -19.37 15.10
N LYS A 94 13.08 -19.41 14.55
CA LYS A 94 12.68 -20.51 13.69
C LYS A 94 13.52 -20.60 12.41
N SER A 95 13.88 -19.45 11.84
CA SER A 95 14.75 -19.38 10.67
C SER A 95 16.13 -19.97 10.97
N HIS A 96 16.72 -19.64 12.12
CA HIS A 96 18.03 -20.16 12.52
C HIS A 96 17.99 -21.68 12.76
N GLU A 97 16.95 -22.19 13.42
CA GLU A 97 16.75 -23.64 13.59
C GLU A 97 16.72 -24.38 12.24
N LEU A 98 15.94 -23.85 11.30
CA LEU A 98 15.81 -24.42 9.97
C LEU A 98 17.12 -24.33 9.18
N GLU A 99 17.84 -23.22 9.30
CA GLU A 99 19.16 -23.05 8.68
C GLU A 99 20.16 -24.08 9.22
N GLU A 100 20.21 -24.31 10.53
CA GLU A 100 21.06 -25.35 11.12
C GLU A 100 20.70 -26.74 10.63
N GLU A 101 19.40 -27.05 10.52
CA GLU A 101 18.93 -28.34 10.02
C GLU A 101 19.33 -28.55 8.56
N ILE A 102 19.21 -27.51 7.73
CA ILE A 102 19.65 -27.52 6.34
C ILE A 102 21.16 -27.76 6.26
N ARG A 103 21.96 -27.03 7.05
CA ARG A 103 23.42 -27.20 7.10
C ARG A 103 23.81 -28.62 7.49
N LYS A 104 23.17 -29.19 8.53
CA LYS A 104 23.39 -30.58 8.96
C LYS A 104 23.06 -31.57 7.83
N LYS A 105 21.91 -31.41 7.17
CA LYS A 105 21.48 -32.29 6.07
C LYS A 105 22.37 -32.18 4.82
N LEU A 106 22.88 -31.00 4.50
CA LEU A 106 23.83 -30.83 3.38
C LEU A 106 25.20 -31.44 3.73
N GLY A 107 25.65 -31.29 4.97
CA GLY A 107 26.88 -31.90 5.45
C GLY A 107 26.91 -33.43 5.33
N THR A 108 25.77 -34.12 5.57
CA THR A 108 25.71 -35.58 5.43
C THR A 108 25.87 -36.09 4.00
N ILE A 109 25.62 -35.25 2.99
CA ILE A 109 25.81 -35.55 1.57
C ILE A 109 27.05 -34.89 0.97
N GLY A 110 27.95 -34.34 1.81
CA GLY A 110 29.27 -33.86 1.42
C GLY A 110 29.34 -32.40 0.96
N TYR A 111 28.32 -31.58 1.24
CA TYR A 111 28.33 -30.14 0.96
C TYR A 111 28.37 -29.33 2.26
N GLU A 112 29.40 -28.49 2.44
CA GLU A 112 29.49 -27.51 3.54
C GLU A 112 28.96 -26.14 3.07
N VAL A 113 28.08 -25.53 3.88
CA VAL A 113 27.47 -24.21 3.65
C VAL A 113 27.36 -23.44 4.97
#